data_AF-A0A0M8N7R4-F1
#
_entry.id   AF-A0A0M8N7R4-F1
#
_cell.length_a   1.000
_cell.length_b   1.000
_cell.length_c   1.000
_cell.angle_alpha   90.00
_cell.angle_beta   90.00
_cell.angle_gamma   90.00
#
_symmetry.space_group_name_H-M   'P 1'
#
loop_
_entity.id
_entity.type
_entity.pdbx_description
1 polymer ?
#
loop_
_entity_poly.entity_id
_entity_poly.type
_entity_poly.pdbx_seq_one_letter_code
_entity_poly.pdbx_strand_id
1 'polypeptide(L)'
;MAKKEGEGLSAFERRRLENMAVNKAILSDISAAAQKIIPEAPIPKKAAPKRKTVKVETVNFEPRRSLRKSSRLAGLDAADGTLKRKLEVEAEHEAEKAKLKKMRNADDLNLGDIAVDGRKYGHGVAAVQELFRGAQPGVRTFTEDDVKETTDKGLKELRLRMGGLKLYEQWAPNGSSLSALR
;
A
#
# COMPACT_ATOMS: atom_id res chain seq x y z
N MET A 1 43.09 39.05 -1.39
CA MET A 1 43.95 38.31 -2.34
C MET A 1 43.15 37.14 -2.90
N ALA A 2 42.36 37.34 -3.96
CA ALA A 2 41.58 36.26 -4.58
C ALA A 2 42.49 35.45 -5.52
N LYS A 3 42.70 34.16 -5.22
CA LYS A 3 43.44 33.24 -6.08
C LYS A 3 42.70 33.12 -7.42
N LYS A 4 43.38 33.37 -8.53
CA LYS A 4 42.87 33.07 -9.87
C LYS A 4 42.81 31.54 -10.03
N GLU A 5 41.66 30.94 -9.74
CA GLU A 5 41.38 29.55 -10.03
C GLU A 5 41.20 29.39 -11.55
N GLY A 6 42.29 29.09 -12.26
CA GLY A 6 42.22 28.89 -13.70
C GLY A 6 43.54 28.68 -14.42
N GLU A 7 44.68 29.07 -13.84
CA GLU A 7 45.96 29.12 -14.56
C GLU A 7 46.65 27.75 -14.79
N GLY A 8 46.02 26.63 -14.41
CA GLY A 8 46.50 25.27 -14.72
C GLY A 8 45.44 24.27 -15.22
N LEU A 9 44.19 24.71 -15.42
CA LEU A 9 43.09 23.84 -15.85
C LEU A 9 43.01 23.77 -17.37
N SER A 10 42.81 22.58 -17.90
CA SER A 10 42.61 22.36 -19.35
C SER A 10 41.41 23.16 -19.86
N ALA A 11 41.44 23.60 -21.12
CA ALA A 11 40.32 24.34 -21.73
C ALA A 11 38.97 23.58 -21.58
N PHE A 12 39.03 22.25 -21.57
CA PHE A 12 37.88 21.39 -21.30
C PHE A 12 37.35 21.54 -19.86
N GLU A 13 38.23 21.60 -18.87
CA GLU A 13 37.85 21.71 -17.46
C GLU A 13 37.24 23.06 -17.15
N ARG A 14 37.76 24.14 -17.76
CA ARG A 14 37.16 25.48 -17.67
C ARG A 14 35.72 25.46 -18.20
N ARG A 15 35.52 24.94 -19.41
CA ARG A 15 34.18 24.80 -20.01
C ARG A 15 33.26 23.89 -19.18
N ARG A 16 33.80 22.83 -18.58
CA ARG A 16 33.04 21.94 -17.68
C ARG A 16 32.60 22.67 -16.41
N LEU A 17 33.47 23.47 -15.80
CA LEU A 17 33.15 24.28 -14.62
C LEU A 17 32.11 25.36 -14.95
N GLU A 18 32.26 26.03 -16.08
CA GLU A 18 31.28 27.01 -16.60
C GLU A 18 29.91 26.35 -16.80
N ASN A 19 29.86 25.19 -17.47
CA ASN A 19 28.61 24.44 -17.66
C ASN A 19 27.97 24.03 -16.32
N MET A 20 28.79 23.60 -15.34
CA MET A 20 28.29 23.27 -14.00
C MET A 20 27.76 24.49 -13.27
N ALA A 21 28.40 25.65 -13.42
CA ALA A 21 27.95 26.91 -12.83
C ALA A 21 26.61 27.37 -13.45
N VAL A 22 26.48 27.30 -14.78
CA VAL A 22 25.25 27.61 -15.52
C VAL A 22 24.11 26.68 -15.09
N ASN A 23 24.35 25.36 -15.04
CA ASN A 23 23.33 24.41 -14.62
C ASN A 23 22.88 24.63 -13.17
N LYS A 24 23.80 24.96 -12.26
CA LYS A 24 23.47 25.29 -10.86
C LYS A 24 22.62 26.55 -10.77
N ALA A 25 22.93 27.59 -11.54
CA ALA A 25 22.15 28.83 -11.60
C ALA A 25 20.72 28.57 -12.10
N ILE A 26 20.57 27.78 -13.17
CA ILE A 26 19.26 27.39 -13.70
C ILE A 26 18.44 26.64 -12.62
N LEU A 27 19.05 25.70 -11.90
CA LEU A 27 18.35 24.94 -10.85
C LEU A 27 17.93 25.83 -9.68
N SER A 28 18.77 26.78 -9.27
CA SER A 28 18.40 27.75 -8.22
C SER A 28 17.23 28.63 -8.67
N ASP A 29 17.24 29.12 -9.91
CA ASP A 29 16.18 29.97 -10.45
C ASP A 29 14.85 29.22 -10.55
N ILE A 30 14.88 27.97 -11.01
CA ILE A 30 13.71 27.09 -11.04
C ILE A 30 13.18 26.86 -9.62
N SER A 31 14.06 26.62 -8.63
CA SER A 31 13.61 26.41 -7.24
C SER A 31 12.95 27.65 -6.66
N ALA A 32 13.48 28.84 -6.93
CA ALA A 32 12.92 30.10 -6.48
C ALA A 32 11.59 30.42 -7.18
N ALA A 33 11.46 30.08 -8.46
CA ALA A 33 10.20 30.18 -9.20
C ALA A 33 9.16 29.19 -8.68
N ALA A 34 9.55 27.94 -8.40
CA ALA A 34 8.67 26.91 -7.87
C ALA A 34 8.09 27.30 -6.51
N GLN A 35 8.89 27.90 -5.62
CA GLN A 35 8.40 28.41 -4.33
C GLN A 35 7.30 29.47 -4.47
N LYS A 36 7.27 30.22 -5.58
CA LYS A 36 6.21 31.22 -5.84
C LYS A 36 4.95 30.61 -6.47
N ILE A 37 5.09 29.49 -7.17
CA ILE A 37 4.00 28.82 -7.89
C ILE A 37 3.28 27.81 -6.99
N ILE A 38 4.03 27.13 -6.11
CA ILE A 38 3.46 26.15 -5.19
C ILE A 38 2.68 26.92 -4.12
N PRO A 39 1.35 26.76 -4.04
CA PRO A 39 0.57 27.40 -2.99
C PRO A 39 1.06 26.89 -1.63
N GLU A 40 1.24 27.80 -0.68
CA GLU A 40 1.66 27.47 0.67
C GLU A 40 0.68 26.45 1.25
N ALA A 41 1.20 25.27 1.61
CA ALA A 41 0.37 24.20 2.16
C ALA A 41 -0.31 24.72 3.44
N PRO A 42 -1.62 24.52 3.62
CA PRO A 42 -2.32 25.02 4.78
C PRO A 42 -1.67 24.48 6.05
N ILE A 43 -1.36 25.38 6.99
CA ILE A 43 -0.85 25.03 8.31
C ILE A 43 -1.77 23.94 8.89
N PRO A 44 -1.26 22.75 9.23
CA PRO A 44 -2.11 21.69 9.72
C PRO A 44 -2.73 22.15 11.05
N LYS A 45 -4.05 22.40 11.04
CA LYS A 45 -4.82 22.57 12.28
C LYS A 45 -4.53 21.37 13.17
N LYS A 46 -4.22 21.61 14.45
CA LYS A 46 -3.93 20.55 15.44
C LYS A 46 -5.08 19.53 15.40
N ALA A 47 -4.84 18.42 14.71
CA ALA A 47 -5.81 17.34 14.63
C ALA A 47 -5.95 16.73 16.03
N ALA A 48 -7.18 16.43 16.43
CA ALA A 48 -7.46 15.59 17.59
C ALA A 48 -6.55 14.34 17.55
N PRO A 49 -6.10 13.83 18.71
CA PRO A 49 -5.11 12.76 18.76
C PRO A 49 -5.65 11.54 18.00
N LYS A 50 -5.14 11.34 16.77
CA LYS A 50 -5.42 10.13 16.00
C LYS A 50 -4.78 8.98 16.78
N ARG A 51 -5.58 7.95 17.07
CA ARG A 51 -5.07 6.69 17.63
C ARG A 51 -3.85 6.28 16.82
N LYS A 52 -2.74 5.99 17.51
CA LYS A 52 -1.46 5.59 16.92
C LYS A 52 -1.73 4.48 15.90
N THR A 53 -1.77 4.84 14.62
CA THR A 53 -1.68 3.84 13.55
C THR A 53 -0.29 3.27 13.66
N VAL A 54 -0.20 1.97 13.94
CA VAL A 54 1.04 1.21 13.87
C VAL A 54 1.68 1.58 12.54
N LYS A 55 2.87 2.18 12.61
CA LYS A 55 3.64 2.59 11.45
C LYS A 55 3.88 1.30 10.66
N VAL A 56 3.16 1.14 9.55
CA VAL A 56 3.44 0.04 8.62
C VAL A 56 4.86 0.28 8.16
N GLU A 57 5.76 -0.59 8.60
CA GLU A 57 7.15 -0.52 8.19
C GLU A 57 7.16 -0.57 6.66
N THR A 58 7.73 0.47 6.05
CA THR A 58 7.99 0.47 4.62
C THR A 58 8.86 -0.74 4.34
N VAL A 59 8.31 -1.73 3.63
CA VAL A 59 9.05 -2.91 3.21
C VAL A 59 10.28 -2.41 2.46
N ASN A 60 11.45 -2.52 3.09
CA ASN A 60 12.71 -2.17 2.47
C ASN A 60 12.92 -3.15 1.33
N PHE A 61 12.58 -2.73 0.11
CA PHE A 61 12.95 -3.46 -1.08
C PHE A 61 14.45 -3.27 -1.25
N GLU A 62 15.22 -4.31 -0.95
CA GLU A 62 16.62 -4.32 -1.34
C GLU A 62 16.73 -4.11 -2.87
N PRO A 63 17.68 -3.30 -3.34
CA PRO A 63 17.88 -3.09 -4.76
C PRO A 63 18.09 -4.44 -5.43
N ARG A 64 17.34 -4.71 -6.51
CA ARG A 64 17.42 -5.98 -7.23
C ARG A 64 18.85 -6.24 -7.67
N ARG A 65 19.54 -7.14 -6.96
CA ARG A 65 20.88 -7.61 -7.31
C ARG A 65 20.88 -8.20 -8.72
N SER A 66 21.99 -8.05 -9.44
CA SER A 66 22.13 -8.70 -10.76
C SER A 66 21.92 -10.21 -10.62
N LEU A 67 21.12 -10.78 -11.54
CA LEU A 67 20.79 -12.22 -11.55
C LEU A 67 21.99 -13.10 -11.93
N ARG A 68 23.05 -12.51 -12.49
CA ARG A 68 24.34 -13.16 -12.75
C ARG A 68 25.45 -12.32 -12.10
N LYS A 69 26.26 -12.94 -11.26
CA LYS A 69 27.51 -12.39 -10.72
C LYS A 69 28.62 -13.40 -10.98
N SER A 70 29.80 -12.92 -11.36
CA SER A 70 30.98 -13.78 -11.47
C SER A 70 31.53 -14.09 -10.07
N SER A 71 32.14 -15.27 -9.90
CA SER A 71 32.70 -15.72 -8.60
C SER A 71 33.70 -14.73 -8.00
N ARG A 72 34.53 -14.11 -8.85
CA ARG A 72 35.49 -13.07 -8.45
C ARG A 72 34.82 -11.82 -7.85
N LEU A 73 33.71 -11.37 -8.44
CA LEU A 73 32.94 -10.23 -7.92
C LEU A 73 32.15 -10.58 -6.65
N ALA A 74 31.94 -11.88 -6.39
CA ALA A 74 31.31 -12.38 -5.16
C ALA A 74 32.31 -12.54 -4.00
N GLY A 75 33.59 -12.17 -4.19
CA GLY A 75 34.63 -12.31 -3.16
C GLY A 75 35.06 -13.75 -2.89
N LEU A 76 34.72 -14.68 -3.79
CA LEU A 76 35.13 -16.07 -3.67
C LEU A 76 36.50 -16.25 -4.30
N ASP A 77 37.47 -16.64 -3.47
CA ASP A 77 38.80 -16.92 -3.96
C ASP A 77 38.80 -18.20 -4.82
N ALA A 78 39.63 -18.21 -5.86
CA ALA A 78 39.56 -19.24 -6.90
C ALA A 78 39.94 -20.64 -6.38
N ALA A 79 40.76 -20.70 -5.33
CA ALA A 79 41.37 -21.94 -4.80
C ALA A 79 40.55 -22.64 -3.70
N ASP A 80 39.56 -21.98 -3.10
CA ASP A 80 38.83 -22.53 -1.95
C ASP A 80 37.61 -23.36 -2.36
N GLY A 81 37.85 -24.64 -2.69
CA GLY A 81 36.79 -25.59 -3.07
C GLY A 81 35.76 -25.88 -1.98
N THR A 82 36.12 -25.71 -0.70
CA THR A 82 35.21 -25.89 0.44
C THR A 82 34.21 -24.75 0.58
N LEU A 83 34.61 -23.51 0.30
CA LEU A 83 33.75 -22.34 0.37
C LEU A 83 32.70 -22.35 -0.76
N LYS A 84 33.10 -22.76 -1.98
CA LYS A 84 32.17 -22.90 -3.11
C LYS A 84 31.06 -23.90 -2.81
N ARG A 85 31.40 -25.07 -2.28
CA ARG A 85 30.41 -26.09 -1.89
C ARG A 85 29.44 -25.60 -0.83
N LYS A 86 29.90 -24.87 0.19
CA LYS A 86 29.03 -24.32 1.24
C LYS A 86 28.02 -23.33 0.66
N LEU A 87 28.47 -22.44 -0.23
CA LEU A 87 27.59 -21.47 -0.87
C LEU A 87 26.60 -22.10 -1.85
N GLU A 88 26.99 -23.16 -2.56
CA GLU A 88 26.09 -23.93 -3.41
C GLU A 88 24.96 -24.56 -2.58
N VAL A 89 25.30 -25.18 -1.44
CA VAL A 89 24.31 -25.76 -0.51
C VAL A 89 23.39 -24.70 0.09
N GLU A 90 23.92 -23.56 0.49
CA GLU A 90 23.12 -22.44 1.01
C GLU A 90 22.17 -21.89 -0.06
N ALA A 91 22.65 -21.74 -1.29
CA ALA A 91 21.84 -21.26 -2.42
C ALA A 91 20.72 -22.25 -2.79
N GLU A 92 20.99 -23.55 -2.75
CA GLU A 92 19.98 -24.60 -2.96
C GLU A 92 18.89 -24.54 -1.89
N HIS A 93 19.28 -24.44 -0.62
CA HIS A 93 18.35 -24.34 0.50
C HIS A 93 17.49 -23.06 0.46
N GLU A 94 18.07 -21.93 0.07
CA GLU A 94 17.31 -20.69 -0.16
C GLU A 94 16.32 -20.83 -1.33
N ALA A 95 16.73 -21.49 -2.41
CA ALA A 95 15.86 -21.75 -3.55
C ALA A 95 14.69 -22.67 -3.20
N GLU A 96 14.91 -23.70 -2.38
CA GLU A 96 13.87 -24.58 -1.86
C GLU A 96 12.86 -23.82 -0.98
N LYS A 97 13.35 -22.99 -0.05
CA LYS A 97 12.48 -22.12 0.77
C LYS A 97 11.64 -21.19 -0.10
N ALA A 98 12.22 -20.60 -1.14
CA ALA A 98 11.52 -19.72 -2.05
C ALA A 98 10.48 -20.48 -2.92
N LYS A 99 10.76 -21.73 -3.29
CA LYS A 99 9.81 -22.61 -3.97
C LYS A 99 8.65 -22.94 -3.05
N LEU A 100 8.90 -23.39 -1.82
CA LEU A 100 7.86 -23.71 -0.82
C LEU A 100 6.88 -22.55 -0.59
N LYS A 101 7.38 -21.31 -0.52
CA LYS A 101 6.54 -20.11 -0.39
C LYS A 101 5.63 -19.84 -1.59
N LYS A 102 5.99 -20.32 -2.78
CA LYS A 102 5.25 -20.11 -4.04
C LYS A 102 4.38 -21.29 -4.43
N MET A 103 4.51 -22.43 -3.74
CA MET A 103 3.69 -23.60 -4.01
C MET A 103 2.24 -23.27 -3.71
N ARG A 104 1.35 -23.69 -4.63
CA ARG A 104 -0.08 -23.66 -4.39
C ARG A 104 -0.42 -24.87 -3.52
N ASN A 105 -0.86 -24.62 -2.29
CA ASN A 105 -1.41 -25.67 -1.44
C ASN A 105 -2.88 -25.88 -1.83
N ALA A 106 -3.26 -27.15 -2.04
CA ALA A 106 -4.62 -27.54 -2.42
C ALA A 106 -5.48 -27.98 -1.22
N ASP A 107 -4.87 -28.06 -0.04
CA ASP A 107 -5.51 -28.49 1.20
C ASP A 107 -6.38 -27.39 1.80
N ASP A 108 -7.27 -27.78 2.71
CA ASP A 108 -8.12 -26.86 3.46
C ASP A 108 -7.28 -26.05 4.46
N LEU A 109 -7.26 -24.73 4.30
CA LEU A 109 -6.45 -23.83 5.11
C LEU A 109 -7.30 -23.27 6.25
N ASN A 110 -7.00 -23.71 7.48
CA ASN A 110 -7.66 -23.20 8.67
C ASN A 110 -7.22 -21.75 8.94
N LEU A 111 -8.19 -20.83 9.07
CA LEU A 111 -7.94 -19.42 9.39
C LEU A 111 -7.22 -19.21 10.73
N GLY A 112 -7.31 -20.19 11.64
CA GLY A 112 -6.56 -20.21 12.90
C GLY A 112 -5.05 -20.29 12.69
N ASP A 113 -4.58 -20.96 11.64
CA ASP A 113 -3.15 -21.21 11.43
C ASP A 113 -2.48 -20.14 10.55
N ILE A 114 -3.27 -19.22 9.97
CA ILE A 114 -2.82 -18.17 9.05
C ILE A 114 -2.69 -16.83 9.79
N ALA A 115 -1.99 -16.80 10.93
CA ALA A 115 -1.65 -15.54 11.57
C ALA A 115 -0.50 -14.84 10.84
N VAL A 116 -0.75 -13.62 10.38
CA VAL A 116 0.29 -12.72 9.86
C VAL A 116 0.53 -11.64 10.90
N ASP A 117 1.70 -11.67 11.54
CA ASP A 117 2.09 -10.67 12.53
C ASP A 117 1.95 -9.25 11.96
N GLY A 118 1.27 -8.38 12.70
CA GLY A 118 1.02 -6.98 12.31
C GLY A 118 -0.19 -6.73 11.41
N ARG A 119 -0.94 -7.76 10.99
CA ARG A 119 -2.26 -7.59 10.35
C ARG A 119 -3.37 -8.06 11.28
N LYS A 120 -4.50 -7.33 11.28
CA LYS A 120 -5.66 -7.57 12.16
C LYS A 120 -6.45 -8.86 11.86
N TYR A 121 -5.86 -9.81 11.15
CA TYR A 121 -6.42 -11.14 11.01
C TYR A 121 -6.11 -11.89 12.32
N GLY A 122 -6.73 -11.44 13.41
CA GLY A 122 -6.71 -12.16 14.67
C GLY A 122 -7.35 -13.53 14.48
N HIS A 123 -6.86 -14.53 15.21
CA HIS A 123 -7.40 -15.88 15.16
C HIS A 123 -8.92 -15.87 15.37
N GLY A 124 -9.64 -16.41 14.38
CA GLY A 124 -11.05 -16.75 14.50
C GLY A 124 -12.04 -15.77 13.85
N VAL A 125 -13.29 -16.25 13.80
CA VAL A 125 -14.45 -15.62 13.15
C VAL A 125 -14.73 -14.20 13.67
N ALA A 126 -14.31 -13.89 14.90
CA ALA A 126 -14.47 -12.57 15.52
C ALA A 126 -13.71 -11.46 14.78
N ALA A 127 -12.52 -11.74 14.22
CA ALA A 127 -11.76 -10.75 13.45
C ALA A 127 -12.43 -10.40 12.10
N VAL A 128 -13.17 -11.36 11.52
CA VAL A 128 -13.97 -11.13 10.31
C VAL A 128 -15.21 -10.30 10.65
N GLN A 129 -15.87 -10.55 11.78
CA GLN A 129 -17.02 -9.76 12.23
C GLN A 129 -16.66 -8.28 12.47
N GLU A 130 -15.47 -7.98 12.99
CA GLU A 130 -15.00 -6.60 13.14
C GLU A 130 -14.72 -5.87 11.82
N LEU A 131 -14.43 -6.60 10.74
CA LEU A 131 -14.28 -6.03 9.40
C LEU A 131 -15.64 -5.55 8.86
N PHE A 132 -16.72 -6.26 9.22
CA PHE A 132 -18.10 -5.85 8.98
C PHE A 132 -18.63 -4.91 10.08
N ARG A 133 -17.86 -3.89 10.45
CA ARG A 133 -18.36 -2.74 11.23
C ARG A 133 -19.34 -1.93 10.37
N GLY A 134 -20.55 -2.45 10.23
CA GLY A 134 -21.62 -1.90 9.40
C GLY A 134 -22.90 -2.73 9.51
N ALA A 135 -23.89 -2.36 8.74
CA ALA A 135 -25.15 -3.11 8.62
C ALA A 135 -24.87 -4.55 8.19
N GLN A 136 -25.33 -5.53 8.98
CA GLN A 136 -25.29 -6.93 8.59
C GLN A 136 -26.25 -7.18 7.42
N PRO A 137 -25.80 -7.79 6.30
CA PRO A 137 -26.66 -8.08 5.16
C PRO A 137 -27.87 -8.92 5.60
N GLY A 138 -29.07 -8.55 5.16
CA GLY A 138 -30.30 -9.28 5.49
C GLY A 138 -30.86 -9.03 6.90
N VAL A 139 -30.17 -8.27 7.76
CA VAL A 139 -30.68 -7.85 9.07
C VAL A 139 -31.08 -6.38 8.99
N ARG A 140 -32.22 -6.03 9.59
CA ARG A 140 -32.68 -4.65 9.62
C ARG A 140 -31.71 -3.80 10.46
N THR A 141 -31.30 -2.66 9.91
CA THR A 141 -30.28 -1.79 10.51
C THR A 141 -30.74 -1.06 11.76
N PHE A 142 -32.03 -0.80 11.88
CA PHE A 142 -32.65 -0.17 13.05
C PHE A 142 -33.86 -1.00 13.48
N THR A 143 -33.92 -1.33 14.75
CA THR A 143 -35.08 -1.95 15.39
C THR A 143 -36.02 -0.89 15.97
N GLU A 144 -37.23 -1.28 16.33
CA GLU A 144 -38.17 -0.35 16.98
C GLU A 144 -37.66 0.11 18.35
N ASP A 145 -36.88 -0.73 19.02
CA ASP A 145 -36.30 -0.42 20.32
C ASP A 145 -35.17 0.61 20.17
N ASP A 146 -34.38 0.54 19.10
CA ASP A 146 -33.39 1.57 18.76
C ASP A 146 -34.04 2.95 18.56
N VAL A 147 -35.27 3.01 18.07
CA VAL A 147 -36.02 4.27 17.89
C VAL A 147 -36.57 4.79 19.23
N LYS A 148 -36.95 3.88 20.14
CA LYS A 148 -37.45 4.25 21.48
C LYS A 148 -36.33 4.77 22.37
N GLU A 149 -35.15 4.16 22.31
CA GLU A 149 -33.99 4.53 23.13
C GLU A 149 -33.31 5.82 22.67
N THR A 150 -33.61 6.31 21.46
CA THR A 150 -33.07 7.60 21.01
C THR A 150 -33.73 8.80 21.66
N THR A 151 -32.91 9.58 22.35
CA THR A 151 -33.27 10.83 23.00
C THR A 151 -33.29 12.03 22.05
N ASP A 152 -32.42 12.05 21.03
CA ASP A 152 -32.37 13.13 20.05
C ASP A 152 -33.52 13.02 19.03
N LYS A 153 -34.30 14.10 18.91
CA LYS A 153 -35.50 14.17 18.06
C LYS A 153 -35.16 14.05 16.58
N GLY A 154 -34.10 14.73 16.12
CA GLY A 154 -33.70 14.70 14.71
C GLY A 154 -33.19 13.31 14.30
N LEU A 155 -32.44 12.67 15.18
CA LEU A 155 -31.92 11.33 14.96
C LEU A 155 -33.03 10.26 15.02
N LYS A 156 -34.03 10.43 15.89
CA LYS A 156 -35.22 9.57 15.94
C LYS A 156 -36.04 9.68 14.66
N GLU A 157 -36.26 10.89 14.16
CA GLU A 157 -36.96 11.12 12.90
C GLU A 157 -36.22 10.49 11.71
N LEU A 158 -34.89 10.64 11.66
CA LEU A 158 -34.07 10.01 10.63
C LEU A 158 -34.18 8.48 10.66
N ARG A 159 -34.12 7.86 11.85
CA ARG A 159 -34.27 6.40 11.99
C ARG A 159 -35.64 5.92 11.52
N LEU A 160 -36.71 6.66 11.80
CA LEU A 160 -38.05 6.36 11.30
C LEU A 160 -38.13 6.45 9.76
N ARG A 161 -37.57 7.53 9.18
CA ARG A 161 -37.53 7.71 7.72
C ARG A 161 -36.76 6.58 7.03
N MET A 162 -35.58 6.21 7.55
CA MET A 162 -34.76 5.14 6.99
C MET A 162 -35.37 3.76 7.18
N GLY A 163 -36.04 3.51 8.31
CA GLY A 163 -36.73 2.24 8.59
C GLY A 163 -38.02 2.02 7.78
N GLY A 164 -38.62 3.11 7.26
CA GLY A 164 -39.84 3.07 6.45
C GLY A 164 -39.63 2.95 4.94
N LEU A 165 -38.38 2.90 4.47
CA LEU A 165 -38.09 2.75 3.05
C LEU A 165 -38.55 1.37 2.55
N LYS A 166 -39.38 1.36 1.51
CA LYS A 166 -39.82 0.15 0.82
C LYS A 166 -39.12 0.06 -0.53
N LEU A 167 -38.79 -1.16 -0.94
CA LEU A 167 -38.40 -1.43 -2.32
C LEU A 167 -39.60 -1.13 -3.23
N TYR A 168 -39.31 -0.67 -4.45
CA TYR A 168 -40.35 -0.46 -5.46
C TYR A 168 -41.08 -1.78 -5.72
N GLU A 169 -42.40 -1.72 -5.88
CA GLU A 169 -43.19 -2.89 -6.23
C GLU A 169 -42.72 -3.42 -7.57
N GLN A 170 -42.22 -4.67 -7.58
CA GLN A 170 -41.69 -5.27 -8.78
C GLN A 170 -42.81 -5.39 -9.80
N TRP A 171 -42.67 -4.68 -10.92
CA TRP A 171 -43.56 -4.83 -12.06
C TRP A 171 -43.40 -6.25 -12.62
N ALA A 172 -44.44 -7.07 -12.51
CA ALA A 172 -44.44 -8.39 -13.11
C ALA A 172 -44.41 -8.25 -14.65
N PRO A 173 -43.40 -8.80 -15.34
CA PRO A 173 -43.45 -8.83 -16.79
C PRO A 173 -44.52 -9.86 -17.20
N ASN A 174 -45.50 -9.37 -17.97
CA ASN A 174 -46.46 -10.14 -18.79
C ASN A 174 -47.84 -10.41 -18.15
N GLY A 175 -48.70 -9.40 -18.20
CA GLY A 175 -50.15 -9.61 -18.30
C GLY A 175 -50.56 -9.68 -19.78
N SER A 176 -51.21 -10.80 -20.16
CA SER A 176 -51.96 -11.06 -21.40
C SER A 176 -51.22 -11.44 -22.72
N SER A 177 -51.65 -12.61 -23.23
CA SER A 177 -51.67 -13.15 -24.60
C SER A 177 -50.37 -13.34 -25.39
N LEU A 178 -49.80 -14.56 -25.39
CA LEU A 178 -49.07 -15.08 -26.58
C LEU A 178 -48.85 -16.62 -26.62
N SER A 179 -49.67 -17.44 -25.94
CA SER A 179 -49.49 -18.90 -25.94
C SER A 179 -50.70 -19.72 -26.43
N ALA A 180 -51.51 -19.18 -27.35
CA ALA A 180 -52.59 -19.91 -28.00
C ALA A 180 -52.47 -19.78 -29.52
N LEU A 181 -51.43 -20.41 -30.10
CA LEU A 181 -51.30 -20.72 -31.53
C LEU A 181 -50.01 -21.54 -31.74
N ARG A 182 -50.09 -22.84 -31.48
CA ARG A 182 -49.38 -23.90 -32.22
C ARG A 182 -49.87 -25.27 -31.78
#